data_AF-A0A6B3PF62-F1
#
_entry.id   AF-A0A6B3PF62-F1
#
_cell.length_a   1.000
_cell.length_b   1.000
_cell.length_c   1.000
_cell.angle_alpha   90.00
_cell.angle_beta   90.00
_cell.angle_gamma   90.00
#
_symmetry.space_group_name_H-M   'P 1'
#
loop_
_entity.id
_entity.type
_entity.pdbx_description
1 polymer ?
#
loop_
_entity_poly.entity_id
_entity_poly.type
_entity_poly.pdbx_seq_one_letter_code
_entity_poly.pdbx_strand_id
1 'polypeptide(L)'
;MKTAISGNYSIIGAIDAEVINGNQDNDTINGNQGNDTILGGKNLDLIFGGDNDDFLSGNLGNDEIHGDVGNDVLRGGKESYFLIGGTGNDSLYGDLGIDALFCFEFNYI
;
A
#
# COMPACT_ATOMS: atom_id res chain seq x y z
N MET A 1 -6.24 -10.14 -11.70
CA MET A 1 -6.61 -10.00 -10.28
C MET A 1 -5.97 -11.15 -9.51
N LYS A 2 -5.05 -10.81 -8.61
CA LYS A 2 -4.39 -11.75 -7.69
C LYS A 2 -5.07 -11.63 -6.34
N THR A 3 -5.44 -12.74 -5.73
CA THR A 3 -6.27 -12.72 -4.51
C THR A 3 -5.77 -13.79 -3.55
N ALA A 4 -5.45 -13.39 -2.32
CA ALA A 4 -5.20 -14.32 -1.23
C ALA A 4 -6.48 -15.11 -0.91
N ILE A 5 -6.34 -16.31 -0.36
CA ILE A 5 -7.46 -17.02 0.29
C ILE A 5 -7.30 -16.83 1.80
N SER A 6 -7.95 -17.62 2.67
CA SER A 6 -7.66 -17.48 4.11
C SER A 6 -6.25 -18.00 4.43
N GLY A 7 -5.49 -17.21 5.17
CA GLY A 7 -4.11 -17.42 5.58
C GLY A 7 -3.28 -16.14 5.45
N ASN A 8 -2.15 -16.09 6.15
CA ASN A 8 -1.17 -15.02 5.98
C ASN A 8 -0.29 -15.35 4.76
N TYR A 9 -0.23 -14.46 3.77
CA TYR A 9 0.47 -14.66 2.51
C TYR A 9 1.59 -13.63 2.29
N SER A 10 2.62 -14.08 1.57
CA SER A 10 3.54 -13.17 0.87
C SER A 10 3.14 -13.13 -0.60
N ILE A 11 2.60 -12.00 -1.03
CA ILE A 11 2.11 -11.78 -2.38
C ILE A 11 3.08 -10.85 -3.10
N ILE A 12 3.64 -11.30 -4.22
CA ILE A 12 4.55 -10.50 -5.05
C ILE A 12 3.90 -10.30 -6.41
N GLY A 13 3.69 -9.06 -6.83
CA GLY A 13 3.21 -8.68 -8.16
C GLY A 13 4.24 -8.92 -9.26
N ALA A 14 3.84 -8.63 -10.48
CA ALA A 14 4.62 -8.79 -11.70
C ALA A 14 5.25 -7.44 -12.08
N ILE A 15 5.43 -7.19 -13.38
CA ILE A 15 5.92 -5.91 -13.90
C ILE A 15 4.81 -5.11 -14.61
N ASP A 16 3.62 -5.70 -14.67
CA ASP A 16 2.46 -5.16 -15.34
C ASP A 16 1.48 -4.66 -14.28
N ALA A 17 0.65 -3.68 -14.64
CA ALA A 17 -0.41 -3.19 -13.75
C ALA A 17 -1.34 -4.33 -13.31
N GLU A 18 -1.45 -4.52 -11.99
CA GLU A 18 -2.22 -5.55 -11.34
C GLU A 18 -3.27 -5.01 -10.36
N VAL A 19 -4.22 -5.89 -10.03
CA VAL A 19 -5.13 -5.69 -8.90
C VAL A 19 -4.87 -6.83 -7.92
N ILE A 20 -4.40 -6.48 -6.72
CA ILE A 20 -4.01 -7.41 -5.66
C ILE A 20 -4.90 -7.20 -4.43
N ASN A 21 -5.40 -8.29 -3.83
CA ASN A 21 -6.24 -8.23 -2.62
C ASN A 21 -5.82 -9.30 -1.60
N GLY A 22 -5.45 -8.87 -0.38
CA GLY A 22 -5.07 -9.71 0.77
C GLY A 22 -6.25 -10.30 1.56
N ASN A 23 -7.44 -9.71 1.46
CA ASN A 23 -8.68 -10.13 2.12
C ASN A 23 -8.75 -9.94 3.63
N GLN A 24 -8.52 -10.98 4.45
CA GLN A 24 -8.93 -10.96 5.87
C GLN A 24 -7.78 -11.19 6.84
N ASP A 25 -6.66 -11.71 6.40
CA ASP A 25 -5.60 -12.20 7.26
C ASP A 25 -4.37 -11.28 7.11
N ASN A 26 -3.34 -11.47 7.94
CA ASN A 26 -2.20 -10.56 7.92
C ASN A 26 -1.28 -10.87 6.73
N ASP A 27 -1.26 -10.01 5.72
CA ASP A 27 -0.49 -10.23 4.51
C ASP A 27 0.74 -9.33 4.40
N THR A 28 1.70 -9.79 3.60
CA THR A 28 2.77 -8.96 3.06
C THR A 28 2.62 -8.91 1.55
N ILE A 29 2.39 -7.73 1.02
CA ILE A 29 2.07 -7.50 -0.39
C ILE A 29 3.10 -6.55 -0.99
N ASN A 30 3.69 -6.93 -2.13
CA ASN A 30 4.59 -6.09 -2.90
C ASN A 30 4.09 -6.04 -4.35
N GLY A 31 3.77 -4.84 -4.88
CA GLY A 31 3.30 -4.65 -6.26
C GLY A 31 4.39 -4.84 -7.32
N ASN A 32 5.62 -4.49 -6.96
CA ASN A 32 6.85 -4.59 -7.76
C ASN A 32 6.95 -3.49 -8.82
N GLN A 33 6.55 -3.71 -10.07
CA GLN A 33 6.53 -2.62 -11.08
C GLN A 33 5.17 -2.55 -11.75
N GLY A 34 4.87 -1.36 -12.27
CA GLY A 34 3.61 -1.09 -12.96
C GLY A 34 2.63 -0.40 -12.03
N ASN A 35 1.60 0.23 -12.61
CA ASN A 35 0.64 1.01 -11.85
C ASN A 35 -0.40 0.07 -11.21
N ASP A 36 -0.16 -0.31 -9.96
CA ASP A 36 -0.91 -1.33 -9.26
C ASP A 36 -2.08 -0.75 -8.45
N THR A 37 -3.06 -1.61 -8.19
CA THR A 37 -4.11 -1.38 -7.20
C THR A 37 -4.03 -2.48 -6.14
N ILE A 38 -3.60 -2.12 -4.94
CA ILE A 38 -3.38 -3.06 -3.84
C ILE A 38 -4.35 -2.77 -2.70
N LEU A 39 -5.07 -3.81 -2.28
CA LEU A 39 -5.98 -3.79 -1.14
C LEU A 39 -5.46 -4.78 -0.08
N GLY A 40 -5.06 -4.28 1.09
CA GLY A 40 -4.64 -5.12 2.24
C GLY A 40 -5.80 -5.96 2.72
N GLY A 41 -6.85 -5.30 3.21
CA GLY A 41 -8.13 -5.95 3.50
C GLY A 41 -8.50 -5.83 4.95
N LYS A 42 -8.28 -6.87 5.75
CA LYS A 42 -8.52 -6.80 7.20
C LYS A 42 -7.29 -7.27 7.93
N ASN A 43 -7.22 -6.81 9.18
CA ASN A 43 -6.15 -7.10 10.13
C ASN A 43 -4.88 -6.35 9.73
N LEU A 44 -3.71 -6.88 10.06
CA LEU A 44 -2.46 -6.14 9.93
C LEU A 44 -1.79 -6.53 8.63
N ASP A 45 -1.78 -5.61 7.68
CA ASP A 45 -1.10 -5.80 6.40
C ASP A 45 0.16 -4.93 6.30
N LEU A 46 1.16 -5.48 5.59
CA LEU A 46 2.35 -4.76 5.15
C LEU A 46 2.31 -4.64 3.62
N ILE A 47 2.19 -3.43 3.11
CA ILE A 47 2.00 -3.15 1.68
C ILE A 47 3.15 -2.30 1.15
N PHE A 48 3.74 -2.73 0.05
CA PHE A 48 4.71 -1.99 -0.76
C PHE A 48 4.14 -1.84 -2.17
N GLY A 49 4.00 -0.59 -2.65
CA GLY A 49 3.60 -0.30 -4.03
C GLY A 49 4.65 -0.76 -5.01
N GLY A 50 5.84 -0.16 -4.92
CA GLY A 50 7.00 -0.52 -5.73
C GLY A 50 7.37 0.64 -6.65
N ASP A 51 7.73 0.32 -7.89
CA ASP A 51 7.95 1.35 -8.92
C ASP A 51 6.61 1.69 -9.61
N ASN A 52 6.47 2.95 -10.01
CA ASN A 52 5.34 3.56 -10.75
C ASN A 52 4.22 4.11 -9.85
N ASP A 53 3.22 4.75 -10.48
CA ASP A 53 2.16 5.45 -9.76
C ASP A 53 1.08 4.45 -9.32
N ASP A 54 1.01 4.18 -8.02
CA ASP A 54 0.17 3.14 -7.43
C ASP A 54 -1.05 3.67 -6.66
N PHE A 55 -2.05 2.81 -6.50
CA PHE A 55 -3.14 2.99 -5.55
C PHE A 55 -3.09 1.92 -4.46
N LEU A 56 -2.86 2.33 -3.22
CA LEU A 56 -2.68 1.44 -2.08
C LEU A 56 -3.75 1.72 -1.01
N SER A 57 -4.41 0.67 -0.51
CA SER A 57 -5.37 0.79 0.59
C SER A 57 -5.24 -0.31 1.63
N GLY A 58 -5.03 0.06 2.90
CA GLY A 58 -4.98 -0.87 4.04
C GLY A 58 -6.36 -1.45 4.40
N ASN A 59 -7.42 -0.64 4.21
CA ASN A 59 -8.81 -0.94 4.54
C ASN A 59 -9.07 -1.02 6.05
N LEU A 60 -8.99 -2.18 6.70
CA LEU A 60 -9.32 -2.34 8.11
C LEU A 60 -8.15 -2.94 8.89
N GLY A 61 -7.67 -2.24 9.91
CA GLY A 61 -6.66 -2.74 10.83
C GLY A 61 -5.41 -1.87 10.83
N ASN A 62 -4.41 -2.29 11.59
CA ASN A 62 -3.22 -1.50 11.85
C ASN A 62 -2.18 -1.72 10.75
N ASP A 63 -2.43 -1.16 9.58
CA ASP A 63 -1.60 -1.38 8.39
C ASP A 63 -0.35 -0.48 8.36
N GLU A 64 0.67 -1.00 7.66
CA GLU A 64 1.86 -0.27 7.24
C GLU A 64 1.93 -0.25 5.71
N ILE A 65 1.92 0.94 5.11
CA ILE A 65 1.81 1.14 3.66
C ILE A 65 2.95 2.02 3.17
N HIS A 66 3.71 1.53 2.19
CA HIS A 66 4.79 2.23 1.50
C HIS A 66 4.45 2.40 0.02
N GLY A 67 4.45 3.63 -0.49
CA GLY A 67 4.29 3.93 -1.92
C GLY A 67 5.54 3.60 -2.73
N ASP A 68 6.71 3.78 -2.12
CA ASP A 68 8.03 3.58 -2.72
C ASP A 68 8.37 4.61 -3.82
N VAL A 69 8.38 4.26 -5.11
CA VAL A 69 8.82 5.16 -6.19
C VAL A 69 7.68 5.45 -7.14
N GLY A 70 7.13 6.66 -7.10
CA GLY A 70 5.97 6.97 -7.92
C GLY A 70 5.27 8.23 -7.43
N ASN A 71 4.21 8.64 -8.12
CA ASN A 71 3.24 9.57 -7.54
C ASN A 71 2.06 8.75 -7.03
N ASP A 72 2.13 8.37 -5.77
CA ASP A 72 1.24 7.34 -5.24
C ASP A 72 0.02 7.91 -4.53
N VAL A 73 -1.04 7.10 -4.46
CA VAL A 73 -2.22 7.38 -3.65
C VAL A 73 -2.33 6.33 -2.56
N LEU A 74 -2.06 6.73 -1.32
CA LEU A 74 -2.11 5.87 -0.15
C LEU A 74 -3.33 6.20 0.70
N ARG A 75 -4.14 5.19 1.00
CA ARG A 75 -5.25 5.26 1.95
C ARG A 75 -5.03 4.26 3.09
N GLY A 76 -4.88 4.75 4.31
CA GLY A 76 -4.80 3.90 5.48
C GLY A 76 -6.09 3.08 5.57
N GLY A 77 -7.20 3.77 5.81
CA GLY A 77 -8.48 3.13 6.05
C GLY A 77 -8.86 3.31 7.52
N LYS A 78 -9.34 2.26 8.17
CA LYS A 78 -9.71 2.29 9.58
C LYS A 78 -8.61 1.64 10.40
N GLU A 79 -8.12 2.36 11.41
CA GLU A 79 -7.11 1.90 12.38
C GLU A 79 -5.69 1.77 11.82
N SER A 80 -5.42 2.22 10.60
CA SER A 80 -4.09 2.17 10.01
C SER A 80 -3.09 3.00 10.81
N TYR A 81 -1.82 2.60 10.73
CA TYR A 81 -0.80 3.10 11.63
C TYR A 81 0.30 3.88 10.93
N PHE A 82 0.81 3.39 9.78
CA PHE A 82 1.90 4.05 9.04
C PHE A 82 1.62 4.15 7.56
N LEU A 83 1.70 5.37 7.02
CA LEU A 83 1.71 5.65 5.59
C LEU A 83 3.01 6.38 5.23
N ILE A 84 3.78 5.81 4.32
CA ILE A 84 5.04 6.36 3.82
C ILE A 84 4.90 6.49 2.30
N GLY A 85 4.84 7.72 1.79
CA GLY A 85 4.70 7.97 0.34
C GLY A 85 5.90 7.46 -0.44
N GLY A 86 7.11 7.72 0.06
CA GLY A 86 8.32 7.43 -0.70
C GLY A 86 8.71 8.62 -1.57
N THR A 87 9.27 8.37 -2.75
CA THR A 87 9.75 9.43 -3.66
C THR A 87 8.71 9.75 -4.72
N GLY A 88 8.38 11.03 -4.86
CA GLY A 88 7.48 11.54 -5.89
C GLY A 88 6.43 12.44 -5.26
N ASN A 89 5.35 12.72 -5.99
CA ASN A 89 4.28 13.60 -5.49
C ASN A 89 3.10 12.75 -4.97
N ASP A 90 3.20 12.35 -3.71
CA ASP A 90 2.25 11.40 -3.14
C ASP A 90 1.04 12.09 -2.49
N SER A 91 -0.09 11.38 -2.49
CA SER A 91 -1.31 11.76 -1.79
C SER A 91 -1.62 10.73 -0.69
N LEU A 92 -1.40 11.12 0.56
CA LEU A 92 -1.62 10.25 1.73
C LEU A 92 -2.90 10.65 2.47
N TYR A 93 -3.76 9.66 2.71
CA TYR A 93 -5.01 9.79 3.45
C TYR A 93 -5.03 8.77 4.59
N GLY A 94 -4.88 9.23 5.84
CA GLY A 94 -5.02 8.34 7.02
C GLY A 94 -6.43 7.79 7.22
N ASP A 95 -7.44 8.51 6.71
CA ASP A 95 -8.87 8.21 6.89
C ASP A 95 -9.27 8.18 8.39
N LEU A 96 -9.66 7.02 8.95
CA LEU A 96 -10.15 6.91 10.32
C LEU A 96 -9.10 6.27 11.23
N GLY A 97 -8.51 7.03 12.15
CA GLY A 97 -7.57 6.44 13.08
C GLY A 97 -6.61 7.45 13.69
N ILE A 98 -5.55 6.92 14.30
CA ILE A 98 -4.37 7.70 14.64
C ILE A 98 -3.28 7.22 13.70
N ASP A 99 -3.05 8.02 12.66
CA ASP A 99 -2.12 7.70 11.60
C ASP A 99 -0.83 8.51 11.73
N ALA A 100 0.30 7.91 11.40
CA ALA A 100 1.55 8.62 11.15
C ALA A 100 1.83 8.64 9.65
N LEU A 101 1.84 9.84 9.06
CA LEU A 101 2.00 10.06 7.62
C LEU A 101 3.37 10.69 7.34
N PHE A 102 4.12 10.10 6.43
CA PHE A 102 5.41 10.59 5.97
C PHE A 102 5.41 10.72 4.46
N CYS A 103 5.59 11.94 3.95
CA CYS A 103 5.82 12.20 2.52
C CYS A 103 7.24 12.72 2.34
N PHE A 104 7.98 12.18 1.38
CA PHE A 104 9.35 12.59 1.09
C PHE A 104 9.47 13.14 -0.34
N GLU A 105 9.41 14.47 -0.48
CA GLU A 105 9.83 15.09 -1.74
C GLU A 105 11.36 15.23 -1.77
N PHE A 106 12.04 14.47 -2.63
CA PHE A 106 13.38 14.83 -3.08
C PHE A 106 13.28 15.88 -4.18
N ASN A 107 13.20 17.15 -3.78
CA ASN A 107 13.47 18.25 -4.68
C ASN A 107 14.98 18.27 -5.00
N TYR A 108 15.38 17.73 -6.15
CA TYR A 108 16.72 17.97 -6.68
C TYR A 108 16.84 19.47 -7.01
N ILE A 109 17.68 20.17 -6.24
CA ILE A 109 18.12 21.55 -6.48
C ILE A 109 19.27 21.58 -7.49
#